data_AF-A0A958PT08-F1
#
_entry.id   AF-A0A958PT08-F1
#
_cell.length_a   1.000
_cell.length_b   1.000
_cell.length_c   1.000
_cell.angle_alpha   90.00
_cell.angle_beta   90.00
_cell.angle_gamma   90.00
#
_symmetry.space_group_name_H-M   'P 1'
#
loop_
_entity.id
_entity.type
_entity.pdbx_description
1 polymer ?
#
loop_
_entity_poly.entity_id
_entity_poly.type
_entity_poly.pdbx_seq_one_letter_code
_entity_poly.pdbx_strand_id
1 'polypeptide(L)' 'MNENGVTIARQSHLVGGLFCLSAVLLGHFVDPVYFYIAAAPAFGLLLDAVTGVCLMSIFLKMAPWNRNKSI' A
#
# COMPACT_ATOMS: atom_id res chain seq x y z
N MET A 1 5.16 16.41 -11.08
CA MET A 1 6.38 16.64 -10.28
C MET A 1 6.05 17.77 -9.31
N ASN A 2 5.98 17.49 -8.00
CA ASN A 2 5.79 18.50 -6.95
C ASN A 2 6.57 18.04 -5.71
N GLU A 3 7.55 18.84 -5.30
CA GLU A 3 8.75 18.42 -4.54
C GLU A 3 8.66 18.60 -3.01
N ASN A 4 7.52 18.94 -2.40
CA ASN A 4 7.50 19.39 -0.98
C ASN A 4 6.49 18.69 -0.04
N GLY A 5 6.27 17.39 -0.23
CA GLY A 5 5.54 16.56 0.73
C GLY A 5 5.77 15.09 0.46
N VAL A 6 5.64 14.21 1.45
CA VAL A 6 5.53 12.77 1.18
C VAL A 6 4.30 12.58 0.29
N THR A 7 4.53 12.50 -1.02
CA THR A 7 3.48 12.29 -2.02
C THR A 7 2.75 11.00 -1.68
N ILE A 8 1.41 11.00 -1.79
CA ILE A 8 0.55 9.85 -1.50
C ILE A 8 1.03 8.57 -2.22
N ALA A 9 1.56 8.71 -3.45
CA ALA A 9 2.14 7.60 -4.20
C ALA A 9 3.43 7.03 -3.58
N ARG A 10 4.25 7.86 -2.92
CA ARG A 10 5.44 7.36 -2.19
C ARG A 10 5.03 6.61 -0.94
N GLN A 11 4.04 7.13 -0.22
CA GLN A 11 3.53 6.48 0.99
C GLN A 11 2.82 5.15 0.65
N SER A 12 2.07 5.08 -0.45
CA SER A 12 1.46 3.81 -0.89
C SER A 12 2.50 2.76 -1.26
N HIS A 13 3.57 3.13 -1.99
CA HIS A 13 4.66 2.21 -2.29
C HIS A 13 5.40 1.74 -1.05
N LEU A 14 5.66 2.63 -0.09
CA LEU A 14 6.33 2.27 1.16
C LEU A 14 5.50 1.25 1.96
N VAL A 15 4.20 1.52 2.13
CA VAL A 15 3.29 0.64 2.88
C VAL A 15 3.12 -0.71 2.16
N GLY A 16 2.93 -0.69 0.83
CA GLY A 16 2.82 -1.93 0.04
C GLY A 16 4.09 -2.78 0.11
N GLY A 17 5.26 -2.15 0.00
CA GLY A 17 6.55 -2.83 0.14
C GLY A 17 6.78 -3.42 1.52
N LEU A 18 6.48 -2.67 2.59
CA LEU A 18 6.56 -3.14 3.98
C LEU A 18 5.65 -4.35 4.23
N PHE A 19 4.45 -4.32 3.65
CA PHE A 19 3.49 -5.40 3.79
C PHE A 19 3.92 -6.67 3.05
N CYS A 20 4.48 -6.55 1.84
CA CYS A 20 5.06 -7.69 1.13
C CYS A 20 6.28 -8.25 1.87
N LEU A 21 7.17 -7.39 2.37
CA LEU A 21 8.34 -7.82 3.16
C LEU A 21 7.93 -8.55 4.43
N SER A 22 6.95 -8.03 5.17
CA SER A 22 6.48 -8.68 6.40
C SER A 22 5.85 -10.04 6.09
N ALA A 23 5.04 -10.16 5.04
CA ALA A 23 4.44 -11.43 4.65
C ALA A 23 5.48 -12.48 4.26
N VAL A 24 6.54 -12.10 3.52
CA VAL A 24 7.64 -13.02 3.16
C VAL A 24 8.45 -13.43 4.39
N LEU A 25 8.73 -12.47 5.29
CA LEU A 25 9.48 -12.75 6.51
C LEU A 25 8.68 -13.71 7.42
N LEU A 26 7.38 -13.46 7.61
CA LEU A 26 6.51 -14.35 8.38
C LEU A 26 6.35 -15.73 7.72
N GLY A 27 6.21 -15.78 6.39
CA GLY A 27 6.13 -17.03 5.63
C GLY A 27 7.39 -17.89 5.74
N HIS A 28 8.56 -17.26 5.87
CA HIS A 28 9.82 -17.97 6.01
C HIS A 28 10.13 -18.40 7.45
N PHE A 29 9.82 -17.55 8.44
CA PHE A 29 10.18 -17.80 9.84
C PHE A 29 9.12 -18.54 10.66
N VAL A 30 7.84 -18.46 10.30
CA VAL A 30 6.74 -19.01 11.10
C VAL A 30 6.12 -20.22 10.41
N ASP A 31 5.46 -20.01 9.27
CA ASP A 31 4.72 -21.06 8.57
C ASP A 31 4.43 -20.60 7.11
N PRO A 32 4.54 -21.48 6.09
CA PRO A 32 4.21 -21.12 4.71
C PRO A 32 2.76 -20.62 4.50
N VAL A 33 1.85 -20.87 5.44
CA VAL A 33 0.50 -20.28 5.40
C VAL A 33 0.52 -18.74 5.43
N TYR A 34 1.55 -18.11 5.98
CA TYR A 34 1.62 -16.65 6.06
C TYR A 34 1.86 -15.97 4.69
N PHE A 35 2.21 -16.71 3.64
CA PHE A 35 2.25 -16.17 2.27
C PHE A 35 0.88 -15.70 1.78
N TYR A 36 -0.22 -16.25 2.32
CA TYR A 36 -1.57 -15.78 2.00
C TYR A 36 -1.80 -14.32 2.40
N ILE A 37 -1.05 -13.80 3.38
CA ILE A 37 -1.13 -12.39 3.76
C ILE A 37 -0.72 -11.51 2.56
N ALA A 38 0.33 -11.88 1.82
CA ALA A 38 0.78 -11.14 0.63
C ALA A 38 -0.26 -11.12 -0.52
N ALA A 39 -1.24 -12.01 -0.51
CA ALA A 39 -2.30 -12.03 -1.52
C ALA A 39 -3.17 -10.78 -1.48
N ALA A 40 -3.39 -10.18 -0.30
CA ALA A 40 -4.22 -8.99 -0.14
C ALA A 40 -3.71 -7.76 -0.93
N PRO A 41 -2.45 -7.31 -0.78
CA PRO A 41 -1.92 -6.20 -1.58
C PRO A 41 -1.74 -6.57 -3.05
N ALA A 42 -1.44 -7.84 -3.37
CA ALA A 42 -1.35 -8.30 -4.76
C ALA A 42 -2.69 -8.17 -5.48
N PHE A 43 -3.79 -8.56 -4.83
CA PHE A 43 -5.14 -8.33 -5.33
C PHE A 43 -5.46 -6.83 -5.48
N GLY A 44 -5.02 -6.01 -4.52
CA GLY A 44 -5.15 -4.56 -4.61
C GLY A 44 -4.44 -3.94 -5.82
N LEU A 45 -3.28 -4.46 -6.22
CA LEU A 45 -2.56 -4.03 -7.43
C LEU A 45 -3.28 -4.45 -8.72
N LEU A 46 -3.91 -5.64 -8.74
CA LEU A 46 -4.72 -6.09 -9.87
C LEU A 46 -5.94 -5.18 -10.07
N LEU A 47 -6.61 -4.80 -8.97
CA LEU A 47 -7.72 -3.85 -9.02
C LEU A 47 -7.27 -2.46 -9.45
N ASP A 48 -6.12 -1.99 -8.97
CA ASP A 48 -5.52 -0.72 -9.40
C ASP A 48 -5.25 -0.71 -10.91
N ALA A 49 -4.74 -1.82 -11.47
CA ALA A 49 -4.49 -1.92 -12.91
C ALA A 49 -5.78 -1.79 -13.75
N VAL A 50 -6.92 -2.27 -13.26
CA VAL A 50 -8.20 -2.19 -13.97
C VAL A 50 -8.89 -0.84 -13.77
N THR A 51 -8.81 -0.28 -12.56
CA THR A 51 -9.59 0.90 -12.17
C THR A 51 -8.81 2.21 -12.24
N GLY A 52 -7.48 2.14 -12.30
CA GLY A 52 -6.59 3.29 -12.20
C GLY A 52 -6.57 3.94 -10.82
N VAL A 53 -7.20 3.33 -9.80
CA VAL A 53 -7.22 3.83 -8.43
C VAL A 53 -6.60 2.84 -7.46
N CYS A 54 -5.48 3.26 -6.87
CA CYS A 54 -4.82 2.42 -5.89
C CYS A 54 -5.67 2.50 -4.61
N LEU A 55 -6.24 1.38 -4.16
CA LEU A 55 -7.07 1.30 -2.95
C LEU A 55 -6.38 1.98 -1.75
N MET A 56 -5.05 1.85 -1.68
CA MET A 56 -4.22 2.45 -0.65
C MET A 56 -4.24 3.99 -0.70
N SER A 57 -4.36 4.58 -1.89
CA SER A 57 -4.48 6.04 -2.04
C SER A 57 -5.82 6.56 -1.49
N ILE A 58 -6.89 5.77 -1.59
CA ILE A 58 -8.21 6.09 -1.02
C ILE A 58 -8.13 6.05 0.51
N PHE A 59 -7.51 5.00 1.07
CA PHE A 59 -7.27 4.89 2.50
C PHE A 59 -6.43 6.05 3.05
N LEU A 60 -5.34 6.42 2.38
CA LEU A 60 -4.49 7.55 2.78
C LEU A 60 -5.20 8.91 2.64
N LYS A 61 -6.11 9.07 1.67
CA LYS A 61 -6.93 10.29 1.54
C LYS A 61 -7.93 10.44 2.68
N MET A 62 -8.45 9.33 3.22
CA MET A 62 -9.36 9.34 4.37
C MET A 62 -8.65 9.76 5.66
N ALA A 63 -7.33 9.58 5.71
CA ALA A 63 -6.57 9.87 6.90
C ALA A 63 -6.53 11.37 7.24
N PRO A 64 -6.71 11.74 8.52
CA PRO A 64 -6.88 13.14 8.93
C PRO A 64 -5.67 14.02 8.61
N TRP A 65 -4.46 13.45 8.59
CA TRP A 65 -3.23 14.16 8.26
C TRP A 65 -3.13 14.56 6.78
N ASN A 66 -3.84 13.87 5.88
CA ASN A 66 -3.84 14.17 4.45
C ASN A 66 -5.06 15.01 4.00
N ARG A 67 -6.06 15.17 4.87
CA ARG A 67 -7.30 15.90 4.60
C ARG A 67 -7.10 17.42 4.46
N ASN A 68 -5.97 17.95 4.93
CA ASN A 68 -5.59 19.37 4.89
C ASN A 68 -4.66 19.75 3.71
N LYS A 69 -4.40 18.84 2.76
CA LYS A 69 -3.66 19.21 1.53
C LYS A 69 -4.59 19.31 0.32
N SER A 70 -5.75 19.96 0.50
CA SER A 70 -6.54 20.48 -0.61
C SER A 70 -6.09 21.91 -0.93
N ILE A 71 -5.03 22.03 -1.75
CA ILE A 71 -4.84 23.16 -2.66
C ILE A 71 -4.66 22.55 -4.04
#